data_AF-A0A842IWP7-F1
#
_entry.id   AF-A0A842IWP7-F1
#
_cell.length_a   1.000
_cell.length_b   1.000
_cell.length_c   1.000
_cell.angle_alpha   90.00
_cell.angle_beta   90.00
_cell.angle_gamma   90.00
#
_symmetry.space_group_name_H-M   'P 1'
#
loop_
_entity.id
_entity.type
_entity.pdbx_description
1 polymer ?
#
loop_
_entity_poly.entity_id
_entity_poly.type
_entity_poly.pdbx_seq_one_letter_code
_entity_poly.pdbx_strand_id
1 'polypeptide(L)'
;MKKIITCFLFVISLTSLSEVKVTLREPLSFKEMRSGEISYENVAIAEGIIEIVGEDEDIGKLISFEIPPYGMVTNKKCWLKISKIVFEKNTKEIILSSNKHLIKVYGFLDKKEISKNKNADIAEGKYIGYLPINYSVYSKEM
;
A
#
# COMPACT_ATOMS: atom_id res chain seq x y z
N MET A 1 26.20 38.57 -30.10
CA MET A 1 26.27 38.31 -28.65
C MET A 1 24.90 38.15 -27.98
N LYS A 2 23.94 39.07 -28.17
CA LYS A 2 22.57 38.93 -27.59
C LYS A 2 21.88 37.58 -27.86
N LYS A 3 21.99 37.03 -29.08
CA LYS A 3 21.40 35.73 -29.46
C LYS A 3 21.97 34.52 -28.69
N ILE A 4 23.22 34.60 -28.24
CA ILE A 4 23.88 33.49 -27.51
C ILE A 4 23.37 33.44 -26.07
N ILE A 5 23.18 34.61 -25.45
CA ILE A 5 22.61 34.73 -24.09
C ILE A 5 21.16 34.22 -24.08
N THR A 6 20.38 34.50 -25.13
CA THR A 6 19.00 34.00 -25.26
C THR A 6 18.94 32.48 -25.43
N CYS A 7 19.88 31.87 -26.17
CA CYS A 7 19.99 30.40 -26.25
C CYS A 7 20.34 29.77 -24.89
N PHE A 8 21.24 30.39 -24.12
CA PHE A 8 21.67 29.83 -22.83
C PHE A 8 20.53 29.82 -21.80
N LEU A 9 19.66 30.83 -21.80
CA LEU A 9 18.47 30.90 -20.95
C LEU A 9 17.43 29.82 -21.27
N PHE A 10 17.37 29.34 -22.51
CA PHE A 10 16.39 28.32 -22.95
C PHE A 10 16.77 26.89 -22.52
N VAL A 11 18.07 26.62 -22.33
CA VAL A 11 18.56 25.30 -21.90
C VAL A 11 18.35 25.08 -20.41
N ILE A 12 18.33 26.15 -19.60
CA ILE A 12 18.15 26.07 -18.14
C ILE A 12 16.68 25.75 -17.78
N SER A 13 15.72 26.02 -18.68
CA SER A 13 14.28 25.79 -18.46
C SER A 13 13.81 24.34 -18.67
N LEU A 14 14.70 23.38 -18.95
CA LEU A 14 14.35 21.98 -19.20
C LEU A 14 14.51 21.06 -17.98
N THR A 15 14.41 21.59 -16.76
CA THR A 15 14.34 20.73 -15.58
C THR A 15 12.98 20.03 -15.55
N SER A 16 12.92 18.82 -16.10
CA SER A 16 11.79 17.90 -15.90
C SER A 16 11.80 17.45 -14.44
N LEU A 17 10.66 17.59 -13.77
CA LEU A 17 10.46 17.03 -12.44
C LEU A 17 9.80 15.66 -12.64
N SER A 18 10.54 14.59 -12.33
CA SER A 18 10.01 13.25 -12.33
C SER A 18 9.31 12.96 -11.00
N GLU A 19 8.11 12.34 -11.04
CA GLU A 19 7.30 12.02 -9.87
C GLU A 19 7.10 10.50 -9.74
N VAL A 20 7.57 9.92 -8.63
CA VAL A 20 7.22 8.55 -8.24
C VAL A 20 5.90 8.56 -7.48
N LYS A 21 4.86 8.02 -8.11
CA LYS A 21 3.51 7.94 -7.57
C LYS A 21 3.26 6.59 -6.90
N VAL A 22 2.98 6.59 -5.61
CA VAL A 22 2.60 5.39 -4.85
C VAL A 22 1.13 5.48 -4.46
N THR A 23 0.34 4.47 -4.82
CA THR A 23 -1.11 4.46 -4.60
C THR A 23 -1.62 3.13 -4.08
N LEU A 24 -2.68 3.18 -3.27
CA LEU A 24 -3.45 1.99 -2.92
C LEU A 24 -4.44 1.69 -4.06
N ARG A 25 -4.02 0.82 -4.99
CA ARG A 25 -4.86 0.44 -6.13
C ARG A 25 -6.06 -0.38 -5.70
N GLU A 26 -5.85 -1.34 -4.80
CA GLU A 26 -6.91 -2.14 -4.20
C GLU A 26 -6.83 -2.05 -2.67
N PRO A 27 -7.91 -1.64 -1.98
CA PRO A 27 -7.91 -1.57 -0.53
C PRO A 27 -7.87 -2.97 0.08
N LEU A 28 -7.42 -3.05 1.34
CA LEU A 28 -7.44 -4.31 2.08
C LEU A 28 -8.88 -4.79 2.19
N SER A 29 -9.17 -5.94 1.59
CA SER A 29 -10.51 -6.52 1.59
C SER A 29 -10.46 -8.01 1.92
N PHE A 30 -11.51 -8.48 2.61
CA PHE A 30 -11.67 -9.89 2.94
C PHE A 30 -12.61 -10.55 1.93
N LYS A 31 -12.24 -11.74 1.45
CA LYS A 31 -13.14 -12.66 0.74
C LYS A 31 -14.00 -13.40 1.78
N GLU A 32 -15.13 -12.78 2.15
CA GLU A 32 -16.19 -13.30 3.04
C GLU A 32 -15.78 -13.71 4.48
N MET A 33 -16.42 -13.08 5.47
CA MET A 33 -16.31 -13.45 6.88
C MET A 33 -17.68 -13.93 7.39
N ARG A 34 -17.75 -15.20 7.81
CA ARG A 34 -18.94 -15.79 8.45
C ARG A 34 -18.65 -16.11 9.91
N SER A 35 -19.61 -15.86 10.80
CA SER A 35 -19.51 -16.29 12.19
C SER A 35 -19.66 -17.81 12.25
N GLY A 36 -18.69 -18.53 12.82
CA GLY A 36 -18.80 -19.98 13.04
C GLY A 36 -18.17 -20.90 11.98
N GLU A 37 -17.41 -20.36 11.01
CA GLU A 37 -16.57 -21.21 10.17
C GLU A 37 -15.47 -21.87 11.00
N ILE A 38 -15.55 -23.19 11.17
CA ILE A 38 -14.54 -24.04 11.83
C ILE A 38 -13.33 -24.13 10.88
N SER A 39 -12.58 -23.04 10.80
CA SER A 39 -11.26 -23.03 10.22
C SER A 39 -10.29 -23.30 11.37
N TYR A 40 -9.42 -24.30 11.22
CA TYR A 40 -8.35 -24.61 12.18
C TYR A 40 -7.42 -23.41 12.43
N GLU A 41 -7.47 -22.40 11.57
CA GLU A 41 -6.81 -21.12 11.74
C GLU A 41 -7.82 -20.05 12.20
N ASN A 42 -7.62 -19.56 13.43
CA ASN A 42 -8.34 -18.42 14.01
C ASN A 42 -8.01 -17.08 13.33
N VAL A 43 -7.41 -17.10 12.14
CA VAL A 43 -6.91 -15.93 11.44
C VAL A 43 -7.62 -15.80 10.11
N ALA A 44 -8.05 -14.58 9.78
CA ALA A 44 -8.55 -14.21 8.47
C ALA A 44 -7.54 -13.29 7.79
N ILE A 45 -7.38 -13.45 6.47
CA ILE A 45 -6.42 -12.68 5.68
C ILE A 45 -7.19 -11.74 4.76
N ALA A 46 -6.91 -10.44 4.87
CA ALA A 46 -7.28 -9.43 3.90
C ALA A 46 -6.16 -9.25 2.89
N GLU A 47 -6.54 -9.03 1.63
CA GLU A 47 -5.60 -8.75 0.54
C GLU A 47 -5.86 -7.36 -0.02
N GLY A 48 -4.78 -6.66 -0.34
CA GLY A 48 -4.78 -5.37 -1.03
C GLY A 48 -3.59 -5.27 -1.97
N ILE A 49 -3.63 -4.28 -2.86
CA ILE A 49 -2.58 -4.05 -3.86
C ILE A 49 -2.14 -2.60 -3.81
N ILE A 50 -0.84 -2.41 -3.61
CA ILE A 50 -0.17 -1.12 -3.78
C ILE A 50 0.41 -1.08 -5.19
N GLU A 51 0.17 0.02 -5.89
CA GLU A 51 0.72 0.30 -7.19
C GLU A 51 1.71 1.46 -7.08
N ILE A 52 2.92 1.21 -7.56
CA ILE A 52 3.95 2.22 -7.74
C ILE A 52 4.08 2.49 -9.23
N VAL A 53 4.04 3.76 -9.61
CA VAL A 53 4.28 4.24 -10.96
C VAL A 53 5.42 5.26 -10.92
N GLY A 54 6.39 5.12 -11.80
CA GLY A 54 7.48 6.07 -11.98
C GLY A 54 7.83 6.17 -13.46
N GLU A 55 8.73 7.09 -13.79
CA GLU A 55 9.23 7.31 -15.14
C GLU A 55 10.56 6.57 -15.37
N ASP A 56 11.08 6.59 -16.60
CA ASP A 56 12.33 5.91 -16.95
C ASP A 56 13.53 6.43 -16.10
N GLU A 57 13.48 7.70 -15.70
CA GLU A 57 14.47 8.37 -14.84
C GLU A 57 14.44 7.89 -13.38
N ASP A 58 13.35 7.23 -12.96
CA ASP A 58 13.18 6.68 -11.62
C ASP A 58 13.72 5.24 -11.49
N ILE A 59 14.05 4.59 -12.61
CA ILE A 59 14.57 3.22 -12.60
C ILE A 59 15.90 3.17 -11.84
N GLY A 60 15.99 2.23 -10.89
CA GLY A 60 17.11 2.07 -9.98
C GLY A 60 16.96 2.80 -8.65
N LYS A 61 15.94 3.67 -8.49
CA LYS A 61 15.62 4.27 -7.17
C LYS A 61 15.09 3.21 -6.21
N LEU A 62 15.44 3.37 -4.94
CA LEU A 62 14.99 2.51 -3.84
C LEU A 62 13.77 3.13 -3.18
N ILE A 63 12.68 2.37 -3.09
CA ILE A 63 11.49 2.75 -2.34
C ILE A 63 11.45 1.93 -1.06
N SER A 64 11.51 2.60 0.09
CA SER A 64 11.39 1.99 1.40
C SER A 64 10.03 2.30 2.00
N PHE A 65 9.34 1.25 2.46
CA PHE A 65 8.01 1.30 3.05
C PHE A 65 8.09 1.18 4.57
N GLU A 66 7.41 2.08 5.26
CA GLU A 66 7.15 1.94 6.68
C GLU A 66 5.81 1.22 6.88
N ILE A 67 5.88 -0.02 7.35
CA ILE A 67 4.70 -0.82 7.64
C ILE A 67 4.08 -0.32 8.94
N PRO A 68 2.82 0.18 8.93
CA PRO A 68 2.18 0.58 10.17
C PRO A 68 1.96 -0.65 11.08
N PRO A 69 2.07 -0.49 12.40
CA PRO A 69 1.99 -1.62 13.35
C PRO A 69 0.60 -2.26 13.39
N TYR A 70 -0.44 -1.51 13.00
CA TYR A 70 -1.81 -1.98 12.91
C TYR A 70 -2.58 -1.22 11.82
N GLY A 71 -3.69 -1.80 11.38
CA GLY A 71 -4.64 -1.17 10.48
C GLY A 71 -6.07 -1.36 10.97
N MET A 72 -7.02 -0.65 10.36
CA MET A 72 -8.44 -0.76 10.70
C MET A 72 -9.23 -1.15 9.44
N VAL A 73 -10.19 -2.03 9.63
CA VAL A 73 -11.14 -2.46 8.58
C VAL A 73 -12.55 -2.28 9.10
N THR A 74 -13.50 -2.04 8.20
CA THR A 74 -14.90 -1.85 8.57
C THR A 74 -15.85 -2.47 7.55
N ASN A 75 -16.97 -3.00 8.04
CA ASN A 75 -18.13 -3.40 7.23
C ASN A 75 -19.25 -2.33 7.26
N LYS A 76 -18.93 -1.08 7.63
CA LYS A 76 -19.84 0.05 7.92
C LYS A 76 -20.69 -0.09 9.19
N LYS A 77 -20.81 -1.29 9.76
CA LYS A 77 -21.57 -1.55 11.00
C LYS A 77 -20.64 -1.65 12.21
N CYS A 78 -19.43 -2.17 12.03
CA CYS A 78 -18.41 -2.25 13.06
C CYS A 78 -17.01 -2.06 12.48
N TRP A 79 -16.06 -1.80 13.38
CA TRP A 79 -14.65 -1.61 13.09
C TRP A 79 -13.85 -2.73 13.73
N LEU A 80 -12.92 -3.31 12.99
CA LEU A 80 -12.02 -4.34 13.47
C LEU A 80 -10.58 -3.91 13.27
N LYS A 81 -9.74 -4.30 14.22
CA LYS A 81 -8.30 -4.03 14.18
C LYS A 81 -7.58 -5.19 13.49
N ILE A 82 -6.81 -4.88 12.46
CA ILE A 82 -5.85 -5.80 11.85
C ILE A 82 -4.69 -5.97 12.84
N SER A 83 -4.38 -7.23 13.20
CA SER A 83 -3.33 -7.58 14.17
C SER A 83 -1.93 -7.48 13.58
N LYS A 84 -1.77 -7.72 12.28
CA LYS A 84 -0.49 -7.65 11.58
C LYS A 84 -0.67 -7.29 10.12
N ILE A 85 0.23 -6.48 9.58
CA ILE A 85 0.28 -6.15 8.14
C ILE A 85 1.63 -6.62 7.61
N VAL A 86 1.62 -7.29 6.46
CA VAL A 86 2.82 -7.86 5.83
C VAL A 86 2.76 -7.62 4.32
N PHE A 87 3.88 -7.22 3.74
CA PHE A 87 4.04 -7.06 2.31
C PHE A 87 4.48 -8.38 1.67
N GLU A 88 4.17 -8.59 0.39
CA GLU A 88 4.64 -9.76 -0.36
C GLU A 88 6.16 -9.93 -0.22
N LYS A 89 6.59 -11.17 0.04
CA LYS A 89 8.00 -11.54 0.30
C LYS A 89 8.65 -10.81 1.50
N ASN A 90 7.85 -10.26 2.42
CA ASN A 90 8.30 -9.47 3.56
C ASN A 90 9.18 -8.28 3.15
N THR A 91 8.92 -7.75 1.96
CA THR A 91 9.77 -6.76 1.32
C THR A 91 9.39 -5.36 1.80
N LYS A 92 10.22 -4.77 2.64
CA LYS A 92 10.09 -3.35 3.02
C LYS A 92 10.73 -2.41 2.00
N GLU A 93 11.57 -2.94 1.13
CA GLU A 93 12.43 -2.16 0.24
C GLU A 93 12.40 -2.72 -1.17
N ILE A 94 12.07 -1.87 -2.15
CA ILE A 94 11.95 -2.28 -3.54
C ILE A 94 12.77 -1.35 -4.41
N ILE A 95 13.60 -1.93 -5.26
CA ILE A 95 14.30 -1.20 -6.31
C ILE A 95 13.36 -1.15 -7.52
N LEU A 96 13.08 0.05 -8.03
CA LEU A 96 12.31 0.21 -9.25
C LEU A 96 13.08 -0.36 -10.44
N SER A 97 12.57 -1.43 -11.04
CA SER A 97 13.15 -2.03 -12.25
C SER A 97 12.33 -1.77 -13.52
N SER A 98 11.23 -1.03 -13.40
CA SER A 98 10.29 -0.71 -14.48
C SER A 98 9.36 0.42 -14.04
N ASN A 99 8.65 1.02 -14.99
CA ASN A 99 7.76 2.17 -14.75
C ASN A 99 6.52 1.83 -13.93
N LYS A 100 6.24 0.54 -13.72
CA LYS A 100 5.07 0.07 -12.99
C LYS A 100 5.39 -1.17 -12.17
N HIS A 101 5.11 -1.08 -10.87
CA HIS A 101 5.27 -2.17 -9.90
C HIS A 101 3.98 -2.38 -9.11
N LEU A 102 3.63 -3.65 -8.91
CA LEU A 102 2.48 -4.05 -8.09
C LEU A 102 2.98 -4.87 -6.91
N ILE A 103 2.57 -4.48 -5.72
CA ILE A 103 2.96 -5.14 -4.48
C ILE A 103 1.70 -5.56 -3.75
N LYS A 104 1.61 -6.85 -3.40
CA LYS A 104 0.52 -7.33 -2.56
C LYS A 104 0.80 -7.02 -1.10
N VAL A 105 -0.24 -6.61 -0.40
CA VAL A 105 -0.23 -6.40 1.05
C VAL A 105 -1.29 -7.28 1.68
N TYR A 106 -0.90 -7.92 2.78
CA TYR A 106 -1.70 -8.85 3.54
C TYR A 106 -1.97 -8.30 4.93
N GLY A 107 -3.23 -8.21 5.31
CA GLY A 107 -3.67 -7.88 6.67
C GLY A 107 -4.19 -9.12 7.37
N PHE A 108 -3.66 -9.42 8.56
CA PHE A 108 -4.11 -10.53 9.38
C PHE A 108 -5.07 -10.04 10.45
N LEU A 109 -6.20 -10.72 10.60
CA LEU A 109 -7.23 -10.41 11.58
C LEU A 109 -7.50 -11.63 12.45
N ASP A 110 -7.52 -11.45 13.77
CA ASP A 110 -7.95 -12.51 14.68
C ASP A 110 -9.49 -12.62 14.64
N LYS A 111 -10.00 -13.78 14.23
CA LYS A 111 -11.45 -14.07 14.17
C LYS A 111 -12.11 -13.95 15.55
N LYS A 112 -11.36 -14.05 16.65
CA LYS A 112 -11.88 -13.81 18.00
C LYS A 112 -12.34 -12.37 18.21
N GLU A 113 -11.79 -11.39 17.49
CA GLU A 113 -12.26 -10.00 17.57
C GLU A 113 -13.68 -9.85 17.03
N ILE A 114 -14.10 -10.74 16.12
CA ILE A 114 -15.44 -10.74 15.53
C ILE A 114 -16.45 -11.35 16.50
N SER A 115 -16.09 -12.47 17.14
CA SER A 115 -16.95 -13.16 18.09
C SER A 115 -17.16 -12.41 19.41
N LYS A 116 -16.33 -11.40 19.72
CA LYS A 116 -16.61 -10.45 20.81
C LYS A 116 -17.91 -9.68 20.59
N ASN A 117 -18.31 -9.49 19.34
CA ASN A 117 -19.55 -8.80 19.01
C ASN A 117 -20.72 -9.79 19.12
N LYS A 118 -21.57 -9.62 20.15
CA LYS A 118 -22.65 -10.57 20.48
C LYS A 118 -23.76 -10.65 19.42
N ASN A 119 -23.83 -9.68 18.51
CA ASN A 119 -24.81 -9.62 17.44
C ASN A 119 -24.17 -10.04 16.12
N ALA A 120 -24.43 -11.28 15.69
CA ALA A 120 -23.89 -11.84 14.44
C ALA A 120 -24.22 -10.96 13.21
N ASP A 121 -25.42 -10.37 13.15
CA ASP A 121 -25.88 -9.49 12.07
C ASP A 121 -25.03 -8.21 11.89
N ILE A 122 -24.32 -7.81 12.94
CA ILE A 122 -23.42 -6.64 12.95
C ILE A 122 -22.00 -7.07 12.55
N ALA A 123 -21.59 -8.27 12.95
CA ALA A 123 -20.24 -8.79 12.80
C ALA A 123 -19.99 -9.42 11.40
N GLU A 124 -21.03 -9.86 10.71
CA GLU A 124 -20.90 -10.46 9.38
C GLU A 124 -20.91 -9.43 8.24
N GLY A 125 -20.22 -9.76 7.13
CA GLY A 125 -20.23 -8.97 5.91
C GLY A 125 -18.85 -8.72 5.30
N LYS A 126 -18.82 -7.82 4.30
CA LYS A 126 -17.59 -7.42 3.59
C LYS A 126 -16.88 -6.31 4.34
N TYR A 127 -15.69 -6.62 4.86
CA TYR A 127 -14.81 -5.64 5.50
C TYR A 127 -13.85 -5.03 4.50
N ILE A 128 -13.72 -3.70 4.54
CA ILE A 128 -12.80 -2.92 3.72
C ILE A 128 -11.97 -2.03 4.66
N GLY A 129 -10.66 -2.01 4.47
CA GLY A 129 -9.72 -1.19 5.23
C GLY A 129 -8.87 -0.30 4.33
N TYR A 130 -8.64 0.91 4.81
CA TYR A 130 -7.64 1.80 4.24
C TYR A 130 -6.35 1.65 5.05
N LEU A 131 -5.26 1.39 4.34
CA LEU A 131 -3.92 1.29 4.92
C LEU A 131 -3.19 2.61 4.66
N PRO A 132 -2.74 3.35 5.68
CA PRO A 132 -1.83 4.47 5.45
C PRO A 132 -0.52 3.92 4.89
N ILE A 133 -0.11 4.41 3.71
CA ILE A 133 1.14 4.03 3.05
C ILE A 133 2.16 5.12 3.32
N ASN A 134 3.08 4.87 4.23
CA ASN A 134 4.24 5.72 4.46
C ASN A 134 5.42 5.16 3.67
N TYR A 135 6.07 5.99 2.87
CA TYR A 135 7.19 5.58 2.05
C TYR A 135 8.23 6.70 1.91
N SER A 136 9.47 6.29 1.64
CA SER A 136 10.59 7.16 1.30
C SER A 136 11.21 6.69 -0.02
N VAL A 137 11.63 7.64 -0.85
CA VAL A 137 12.30 7.38 -2.13
C VAL A 137 13.75 7.84 -2.02
N TYR A 138 14.67 6.92 -2.29
CA TYR A 138 16.11 7.17 -2.26
C TYR A 138 16.69 7.03 -3.67
N SER A 139 17.50 8.01 -4.05
CA SER A 139 18.35 7.95 -5.24
C SER A 139 19.80 7.74 -4.83
N LYS A 140 20.59 7.11 -5.70
CA LYS A 140 22.04 7.05 -5.50
C LYS A 140 22.60 8.47 -5.51
N GLU A 141 23.46 8.82 -4.55
CA GLU A 141 24.18 10.10 -4.59
C GLU A 141 25.01 10.16 -5.87
N MET A 142 24.88 11.28 -6.60
CA MET A 142 25.64 11.59 -7.82
C MET A 142 27.05 12.08 -7.49
#